data_AF-A0A3D5PIH1-F1
#
_entry.id   AF-A0A3D5PIH1-F1
#
_cell.length_a   1.000
_cell.length_b   1.000
_cell.length_c   1.000
_cell.angle_alpha   90.00
_cell.angle_beta   90.00
_cell.angle_gamma   90.00
#
_symmetry.space_group_name_H-M   'P 1'
#
loop_
_entity.id
_entity.type
_entity.pdbx_description
1 polymer ?
#
loop_
_entity_poly.entity_id
_entity_poly.type
_entity_poly.pdbx_seq_one_letter_code
_entity_poly.pdbx_strand_id
1 'polypeptide(L)' 'MYPQRTQDSLSSEDIALIQARESFYIPLTNPDGWPYVQHRGGPVGFLRAHTTSQLVCEDYRENYQFITMGNL' A
#
# COMPACT_ATOMS: atom_id res chain seq x y z
N MET A 1 -17.36 16.02 6.46
CA MET A 1 -17.58 15.30 5.18
C MET A 1 -16.39 15.66 4.29
N TYR A 2 -15.52 14.70 3.93
CA TYR A 2 -14.32 14.99 3.12
C TYR A 2 -14.76 15.35 1.68
N PRO A 3 -14.63 16.61 1.23
CA PRO A 3 -15.24 17.09 -0.01
C PRO A 3 -14.58 16.53 -1.28
N GLN A 4 -13.40 15.90 -1.16
CA GLN A 4 -12.70 15.20 -2.24
C GLN A 4 -12.34 13.79 -1.77
N ARG A 5 -13.28 12.86 -1.93
CA ARG A 5 -13.06 11.45 -1.56
C ARG A 5 -12.18 10.71 -2.56
N THR A 6 -12.00 11.26 -3.75
CA THR A 6 -11.29 10.65 -4.87
C THR A 6 -10.51 11.73 -5.63
N GLN A 7 -9.25 11.45 -5.92
CA GLN A 7 -8.34 12.29 -6.68
C GLN A 7 -7.36 11.40 -7.44
N ASP A 8 -6.86 11.88 -8.58
CA ASP A 8 -5.98 11.09 -9.46
C ASP A 8 -4.49 11.22 -9.11
N SER A 9 -4.15 12.15 -8.21
CA SER A 9 -2.78 12.41 -7.77
C SER A 9 -2.71 12.73 -6.28
N LEU A 10 -1.60 12.35 -5.66
CA LEU A 10 -1.29 12.60 -4.26
C LEU A 10 -0.87 14.06 -4.06
N SER A 11 -1.51 14.72 -3.11
CA SER A 11 -1.09 16.04 -2.64
C SER A 11 0.15 15.95 -1.74
N SER A 12 0.74 17.10 -1.42
CA SER A 12 1.85 17.16 -0.46
C SER A 12 1.45 16.63 0.93
N GLU A 13 0.19 16.79 1.33
CA GLU A 13 -0.33 16.28 2.60
C GLU A 13 -0.44 14.75 2.58
N ASP A 14 -0.95 14.17 1.47
CA ASP A 14 -1.02 12.72 1.29
C ASP A 14 0.37 12.09 1.31
N ILE A 15 1.32 12.69 0.61
CA ILE A 15 2.71 12.23 0.55
C ILE A 15 3.34 12.26 1.95
N ALA A 16 3.16 13.36 2.70
CA ALA A 16 3.66 13.46 4.06
C ALA A 16 3.04 12.41 5.00
N LEU A 17 1.73 12.18 4.88
CA LEU A 17 1.03 11.16 5.64
C LEU A 17 1.60 9.76 5.37
N ILE A 18 1.74 9.42 4.08
CA ILE A 18 2.23 8.13 3.58
C ILE A 18 3.67 7.87 4.06
N GLN A 19 4.57 8.84 3.90
CA GLN A 19 5.98 8.70 4.27
C GLN A 19 6.20 8.54 5.78
N ALA A 20 5.27 9.05 6.60
CA ALA A 20 5.29 8.89 8.05
C ALA A 20 4.68 7.56 8.53
N ARG A 21 4.25 6.66 7.64
CA ARG A 21 3.67 5.36 8.04
C ARG A 21 4.76 4.32 8.24
N GLU A 22 4.53 3.44 9.22
CA GLU A 22 5.32 2.22 9.48
C GLU A 22 4.56 0.95 9.07
N SER A 23 3.32 1.10 8.59
CA SER A 23 2.48 0.00 8.15
C SER A 23 1.44 0.46 7.13
N PHE A 24 1.07 -0.40 6.18
CA PHE A 24 -0.10 -0.22 5.32
C PHE A 24 -0.77 -1.55 4.97
N TYR A 25 -1.99 -1.47 4.45
CA TYR A 25 -2.80 -2.61 4.04
C TYR A 25 -3.12 -2.55 2.55
N ILE A 26 -3.03 -3.68 1.86
CA ILE A 26 -3.40 -3.81 0.45
C ILE A 26 -4.57 -4.79 0.36
N PRO A 27 -5.78 -4.34 0.02
CA PRO A 27 -6.86 -5.24 -0.33
C PRO A 27 -6.65 -5.76 -1.76
N LEU A 28 -6.73 -7.08 -1.93
CA LEU A 28 -6.73 -7.78 -3.20
C LEU A 28 -7.96 -8.68 -3.26
N THR A 29 -8.39 -9.02 -4.48
CA THR A 29 -9.41 -10.04 -4.70
C THR A 29 -8.78 -11.17 -5.50
N ASN A 30 -9.03 -12.41 -5.11
CA ASN A 30 -8.62 -13.56 -5.94
C ASN A 30 -9.55 -13.68 -7.18
N PRO A 31 -9.20 -14.51 -8.18
CA PRO A 31 -10.05 -14.71 -9.37
C PRO A 31 -11.49 -15.13 -9.05
N ASP A 32 -11.71 -15.80 -7.92
CA ASP A 32 -13.01 -16.26 -7.44
C ASP A 32 -13.82 -15.18 -6.71
N GLY A 33 -13.30 -13.96 -6.60
CA GLY A 33 -14.01 -12.84 -5.97
C GLY A 33 -13.86 -12.74 -4.45
N TRP A 34 -13.07 -13.61 -3.80
CA TRP A 34 -12.87 -13.57 -2.36
C TRP A 34 -11.86 -12.48 -1.98
N PRO A 35 -12.21 -11.60 -1.02
CA PRO A 35 -11.33 -10.53 -0.58
C PRO A 35 -10.19 -11.10 0.28
N TYR A 36 -8.99 -10.57 0.06
CA TYR A 36 -7.80 -10.82 0.83
C TYR A 36 -7.16 -9.48 1.19
N VAL A 37 -6.60 -9.37 2.39
CA VAL A 37 -5.88 -8.16 2.81
C VAL A 37 -4.47 -8.54 3.20
N GLN A 38 -3.50 -7.90 2.56
CA GLN A 38 -2.09 -8.02 2.90
C GLN A 38 -1.68 -6.87 3.81
N HIS A 39 -1.12 -7.20 4.96
CA HIS A 39 -0.41 -6.23 5.79
C HIS A 39 1.05 -6.13 5.35
N ARG A 40 1.59 -4.92 5.30
CA ARG A 40 3.00 -4.61 5.04
C ARG A 40 3.50 -3.67 6.13
N GLY A 41 4.61 -4.01 6.79
CA GLY A 41 5.23 -3.19 7.83
C GLY A 41 6.71 -2.90 7.55
N GLY A 42 7.23 -1.84 8.16
CA GLY A 42 8.62 -1.43 8.06
C GLY A 42 8.91 -0.16 8.88
N PRO A 43 10.18 0.23 9.06
CA PRO A 43 10.54 1.50 9.68
C PRO A 43 10.01 2.69 8.86
N VAL A 44 9.87 3.86 9.48
CA VAL A 44 9.50 5.10 8.77
C VAL A 44 10.34 5.29 7.51
N GLY A 45 9.66 5.62 6.41
CA GLY A 45 10.27 5.74 5.08
C GLY A 45 10.27 4.46 4.24
N PHE A 46 9.89 3.30 4.80
CA PHE A 46 9.78 2.07 4.01
C PHE A 46 8.74 2.18 2.90
N LEU A 47 7.66 2.94 3.13
CA LEU A 47 6.65 3.30 2.15
C LEU A 47 6.86 4.75 1.75
N ARG A 48 7.03 5.00 0.46
CA ARG A 48 7.29 6.33 -0.08
C ARG A 48 6.61 6.57 -1.42
N ALA A 49 6.24 7.82 -1.69
CA ALA A 49 5.85 8.25 -3.03
C ALA A 49 7.10 8.42 -3.90
N HIS A 50 7.12 7.73 -5.06
CA HIS A 50 8.13 7.93 -6.10
C HIS A 50 7.71 9.06 -7.06
N THR A 51 6.42 9.14 -7.34
CA THR A 51 5.76 10.24 -8.05
C THR A 51 4.43 10.56 -7.34
N THR A 52 3.70 11.57 -7.81
CA THR A 52 2.35 11.87 -7.30
C THR A 52 1.33 10.77 -7.61
N SER A 53 1.67 9.74 -8.39
CA SER A 53 0.78 8.62 -8.75
C SER A 53 1.42 7.25 -8.55
N GLN A 54 2.62 7.18 -7.97
CA GLN A 54 3.35 5.93 -7.78
C GLN A 54 3.90 5.83 -6.36
N LEU A 55 3.55 4.74 -5.69
CA LEU A 55 4.12 4.35 -4.40
C LEU A 55 5.16 3.26 -4.59
N VAL A 56 6.17 3.29 -3.73
CA VAL A 56 7.20 2.26 -3.63
C VAL A 56 7.31 1.85 -2.17
N CYS A 57 7.34 0.55 -1.92
CA CYS A 57 7.62 -0.01 -0.61
C CYS A 57 8.84 -0.93 -0.67
N GLU A 58 9.70 -0.86 0.35
CA GLU A 58 10.74 -1.87 0.53
C GLU A 58 10.13 -3.21 0.96
N ASP A 59 10.66 -4.30 0.40
CA ASP A 59 10.21 -5.65 0.70
C ASP A 59 11.05 -6.25 1.82
N TYR A 60 10.55 -6.14 3.06
CA TYR A 60 11.17 -6.82 4.19
C TYR A 60 10.81 -8.29 4.22
N ARG A 61 11.73 -9.09 4.75
CA ARG A 61 11.54 -10.53 4.86
C ARG A 61 10.25 -10.91 5.57
N GLU A 62 9.77 -10.12 6.52
CA GLU A 62 8.52 -10.40 7.25
C GLU A 62 7.25 -9.98 6.49
N ASN A 63 7.37 -9.24 5.38
CA ASN A 63 6.29 -8.87 4.47
C ASN A 63 5.94 -10.00 3.49
N TYR A 64 5.91 -11.24 3.98
CA TYR A 64 5.63 -12.42 3.18
C TYR A 64 4.23 -12.34 2.56
N GLN A 65 4.17 -12.56 1.26
CA GLN A 65 2.92 -12.81 0.56
C GLN A 65 2.56 -14.29 0.66
N PHE A 66 1.71 -14.64 1.63
CA PHE A 66 1.26 -16.02 1.84
C PHE A 66 0.09 -16.46 0.95
N ILE A 67 -0.24 -15.70 -0.11
CA ILE A 67 -1.03 -16.28 -1.20
C ILE A 67 -0.05 -17.18 -1.95
N THR A 68 -0.14 -18.49 -1.69
CA THR A 68 0.63 -19.58 -2.32
C THR A 68 1.22 -19.18 -3.65
N MET A 69 2.54 -19.35 -3.79
CA MET A 69 3.39 -19.05 -4.97
C MET A 69 2.96 -19.74 -6.28
N GLY A 70 1.73 -20.26 -6.36
CA GLY A 70 1.09 -20.91 -7.50
C GLY A 70 -0.30 -20.37 -7.83
N ASN A 71 -0.57 -19.07 -7.63
CA ASN A 71 -1.73 -18.41 -8.25
C ASN A 71 -1.38 -16.96 -8.63
N LEU A 72 -0.60 -16.84 -9.70
CA LEU A 72 -0.50 -15.67 -10.58
C LEU A 72 -0.82 -16.14 -12.00
#